data_AF-A0A2A3LJ60-F1
#
_entry.id   AF-A0A2A3LJ60-F1
#
_cell.length_a   1.000
_cell.length_b   1.000
_cell.length_c   1.000
_cell.angle_alpha   90.00
_cell.angle_beta   90.00
_cell.angle_gamma   90.00
#
_symmetry.space_group_name_H-M   'P 1'
#
loop_
_entity.id
_entity.type
_entity.pdbx_description
1 polymer ?
#
loop_
_entity_poly.entity_id
_entity_poly.type
_entity_poly.pdbx_seq_one_letter_code
_entity_poly.pdbx_strand_id
1 'polypeptide(L)'
;MCASFAALSAHAAPPRDPCAAQTLYALTHAGLVPAGDDAPLVAQACRVWPYDTALELAAVAYALPDSGKPGERALRLVVAVLDADDAQVLSSKVSELDEDAGFALGEGGLLLDTARYDLVPGDRAFGVVVRNTARGPSCPDRRYNDALTLYLRDGDALRPVVETHLDFWARVAGEPCSWARDQLLVTEEAAFTLAVLPTARHGMADLRVQADVVRLESVAGSDLDTQTRRRETRTVRYDGHRYDTGVLENGFFWHHDPEDP
;
A
#
# COMPACT_ATOMS: atom_id res chain seq x y z
N MET A 1 -34.68 -20.48 1.63
CA MET A 1 -33.56 -21.00 0.83
C MET A 1 -32.35 -20.16 1.20
N CYS A 2 -31.38 -20.74 1.91
CA CYS A 2 -30.17 -20.03 2.33
C CYS A 2 -29.28 -19.78 1.11
N ALA A 3 -28.98 -18.52 0.81
CA ALA A 3 -27.91 -18.18 -0.12
C ALA A 3 -26.57 -18.40 0.60
N SER A 4 -25.89 -19.49 0.24
CA SER A 4 -24.50 -19.72 0.64
C SER A 4 -23.61 -18.66 -0.01
N PHE A 5 -23.07 -17.75 0.79
CA PHE A 5 -21.88 -17.01 0.40
C PHE A 5 -20.72 -18.00 0.37
N ALA A 6 -20.31 -18.40 -0.83
CA ALA A 6 -19.08 -19.15 -1.01
C ALA A 6 -17.92 -18.23 -0.64
N ALA A 7 -17.37 -18.43 0.56
CA ALA A 7 -16.07 -17.89 0.90
C ALA A 7 -15.06 -18.50 -0.07
N LEU A 8 -14.54 -17.70 -1.01
CA LEU A 8 -13.32 -18.07 -1.70
C LEU A 8 -12.22 -18.14 -0.64
N SER A 9 -11.85 -19.36 -0.25
CA SER A 9 -10.60 -19.61 0.44
C SER A 9 -9.47 -19.12 -0.46
N ALA A 10 -8.94 -17.95 -0.14
CA ALA A 10 -7.71 -17.43 -0.71
C ALA A 10 -6.59 -18.43 -0.35
N HIS A 11 -6.30 -19.35 -1.26
CA HIS A 11 -5.03 -20.03 -1.25
C HIS A 11 -3.98 -18.92 -1.46
N ALA A 12 -3.06 -18.78 -0.50
CA ALA A 12 -1.96 -17.83 -0.61
C ALA A 12 -1.26 -18.06 -1.95
N ALA A 13 -1.32 -17.06 -2.84
CA ALA A 13 -0.56 -17.10 -4.07
C ALA A 13 0.93 -17.09 -3.69
N PRO A 14 1.79 -17.86 -4.37
CA PRO A 14 3.22 -17.81 -4.11
C PRO A 14 3.71 -16.36 -4.23
N PRO A 15 4.70 -15.94 -3.41
CA PRO A 15 5.23 -14.59 -3.45
C PRO A 15 5.66 -14.26 -4.89
N ARG A 16 5.16 -13.14 -5.43
CA ARG A 16 5.39 -12.78 -6.83
C ARG A 16 6.86 -12.54 -7.15
N ASP A 17 7.60 -12.08 -6.16
CA ASP A 17 9.00 -11.65 -6.26
C ASP A 17 9.76 -12.20 -5.03
N PRO A 18 10.08 -13.49 -4.94
CA PRO A 18 10.75 -14.06 -3.77
C PRO A 18 12.19 -13.55 -3.65
N CYS A 19 12.67 -13.40 -2.41
CA CYS A 19 14.06 -13.02 -2.15
C CYS A 19 14.99 -14.22 -2.28
N ALA A 20 16.11 -14.01 -2.97
CA ALA A 20 17.16 -15.01 -3.05
C ALA A 20 17.83 -15.20 -1.68
N ALA A 21 18.37 -16.40 -1.44
CA ALA A 21 19.03 -16.72 -0.18
C ALA A 21 20.21 -15.77 0.11
N GLN A 22 20.96 -15.35 -0.92
CA GLN A 22 22.06 -14.39 -0.74
C GLN A 22 21.57 -13.03 -0.23
N THR A 23 20.42 -12.55 -0.71
CA THR A 23 19.82 -11.27 -0.29
C THR A 23 19.43 -11.34 1.18
N LEU A 24 18.72 -12.40 1.59
CA LEU A 24 18.34 -12.60 3.00
C LEU A 24 19.57 -12.76 3.90
N TYR A 25 20.59 -13.47 3.44
CA TYR A 25 21.85 -13.61 4.17
C TYR A 25 22.54 -12.26 4.35
N ALA A 26 22.65 -11.44 3.30
CA ALA A 26 23.26 -10.12 3.37
C ALA A 26 22.51 -9.18 4.34
N LEU A 27 21.17 -9.16 4.28
CA LEU A 27 20.35 -8.39 5.22
C LEU A 27 20.53 -8.87 6.67
N THR A 28 20.68 -10.17 6.87
CA THR A 28 20.98 -10.75 8.19
C THR A 28 22.36 -10.34 8.68
N HIS A 29 23.38 -10.41 7.82
CA HIS A 29 24.76 -10.06 8.15
C HIS A 29 24.89 -8.55 8.46
N ALA A 30 24.08 -7.73 7.81
CA ALA A 30 23.96 -6.30 8.09
C ALA A 30 23.17 -5.99 9.38
N GLY A 31 22.62 -7.00 10.06
CA GLY A 31 21.82 -6.83 11.29
C GLY A 31 20.44 -6.23 11.06
N LEU A 32 19.95 -6.23 9.82
CA LEU A 32 18.63 -5.68 9.46
C LEU A 32 17.51 -6.71 9.64
N VAL A 33 17.81 -7.98 9.42
CA VAL A 33 16.89 -9.11 9.57
C VAL A 33 17.46 -10.10 10.60
N PRO A 34 16.65 -10.71 11.48
CA PRO A 34 17.14 -11.68 12.44
C PRO A 34 17.72 -12.93 11.75
N ALA A 35 18.78 -13.49 12.35
CA ALA A 35 19.43 -14.70 11.86
C ALA A 35 18.71 -15.99 12.31
N GLY A 36 18.82 -17.04 11.49
CA GLY A 36 18.40 -18.41 11.81
C GLY A 36 17.22 -18.90 10.97
N ASP A 37 17.03 -20.22 10.95
CA ASP A 37 15.96 -20.89 10.18
C ASP A 37 14.55 -20.60 10.74
N ASP A 38 14.47 -20.03 11.95
CA ASP A 38 13.24 -19.57 12.61
C ASP A 38 13.01 -18.05 12.45
N ALA A 39 13.72 -17.37 11.54
CA ALA A 39 13.47 -15.96 11.26
C ALA A 39 11.98 -15.78 10.96
N PRO A 40 11.22 -15.02 11.78
CA PRO A 40 9.76 -14.96 11.70
C PRO A 40 9.33 -14.05 10.54
N LEU A 41 9.84 -14.33 9.34
CA LEU A 41 9.51 -13.66 8.10
C LEU A 41 8.01 -13.79 7.86
N VAL A 42 7.38 -12.66 7.59
CA VAL A 42 5.94 -12.56 7.37
C VAL A 42 5.65 -12.37 5.88
N ALA A 43 6.40 -11.49 5.24
CA ALA A 43 6.26 -11.19 3.83
C ALA A 43 7.59 -10.72 3.26
N GLN A 44 7.78 -10.94 1.97
CA GLN A 44 8.98 -10.50 1.26
C GLN A 44 8.66 -10.18 -0.21
N ALA A 45 9.39 -9.23 -0.77
CA ALA A 45 9.42 -8.92 -2.18
C ALA A 45 10.85 -8.47 -2.56
N CYS A 46 11.48 -9.14 -3.52
CA CYS A 46 12.80 -8.78 -4.02
C CYS A 46 12.86 -8.85 -5.54
N ARG A 47 13.51 -7.87 -6.18
CA ARG A 47 13.77 -7.90 -7.62
C ARG A 47 14.94 -7.02 -8.00
N VAL A 48 15.67 -7.43 -9.04
CA VAL A 48 16.57 -6.53 -9.77
C VAL A 48 15.77 -5.34 -10.29
N TRP A 49 16.27 -4.13 -10.07
CA TRP A 49 15.59 -2.90 -10.43
C TRP A 49 15.60 -2.73 -11.96
N PRO A 50 14.44 -2.67 -12.65
CA PRO A 50 14.43 -2.56 -14.11
C PRO A 50 15.06 -1.28 -14.69
N TYR A 51 15.31 -0.26 -13.87
CA TYR A 51 15.95 0.99 -14.29
C TYR A 51 17.48 0.94 -14.22
N ASP A 52 18.01 0.24 -13.22
CA ASP A 52 19.44 0.05 -13.01
C ASP A 52 19.67 -1.39 -12.57
N THR A 53 20.13 -2.23 -13.50
CA THR A 53 20.28 -3.67 -13.25
C THR A 53 21.47 -4.01 -12.36
N ALA A 54 22.33 -3.03 -12.03
CA ALA A 54 23.35 -3.20 -11.00
C ALA A 54 22.75 -3.17 -9.58
N LEU A 55 21.47 -2.83 -9.43
CA LEU A 55 20.80 -2.70 -8.15
C LEU A 55 19.67 -3.74 -8.00
N GLU A 56 19.59 -4.33 -6.81
CA GLU A 56 18.45 -5.14 -6.35
C GLU A 56 17.66 -4.35 -5.30
N LEU A 57 16.33 -4.38 -5.42
CA LEU A 57 15.41 -3.84 -4.43
C LEU A 57 14.88 -4.98 -3.57
N ALA A 58 14.84 -4.76 -2.25
CA ALA A 58 14.29 -5.72 -1.29
C ALA A 58 13.33 -5.03 -0.32
N ALA A 59 12.20 -5.67 -0.04
CA ALA A 59 11.28 -5.34 1.04
C ALA A 59 11.00 -6.63 1.81
N VAL A 60 11.35 -6.66 3.10
CA VAL A 60 11.24 -7.84 3.97
C VAL A 60 10.57 -7.42 5.27
N ALA A 61 9.48 -8.10 5.63
CA ALA A 61 8.82 -7.91 6.90
C ALA A 61 8.98 -9.14 7.79
N TYR A 62 9.27 -8.93 9.08
CA TYR A 62 9.37 -9.99 10.08
C TYR A 62 8.72 -9.59 11.39
N ALA A 63 8.22 -10.58 12.14
CA ALA A 63 7.61 -10.33 13.45
C ALA A 63 8.66 -10.15 14.54
N LEU A 64 8.42 -9.25 15.48
CA LEU A 64 9.24 -9.16 16.67
C LEU A 64 9.00 -10.37 17.59
N PRO A 65 10.02 -10.83 18.34
CA PRO A 65 9.86 -11.90 19.31
C PRO A 65 8.76 -11.57 20.32
N ASP A 66 7.99 -12.59 20.73
CA ASP A 66 6.92 -12.48 21.72
C ASP A 66 5.84 -11.41 21.42
N SER A 67 5.74 -10.96 20.17
CA SER A 67 4.84 -9.87 19.78
C SER A 67 3.38 -10.27 19.59
N GLY A 68 3.05 -11.56 19.72
CA GLY A 68 1.68 -12.08 19.62
C GLY A 68 1.46 -13.02 18.44
N LYS A 69 0.20 -13.34 18.18
CA LYS A 69 -0.25 -14.17 17.05
C LYS A 69 -0.58 -13.28 15.84
N PRO A 70 -0.63 -13.82 14.60
CA PRO A 70 -1.04 -13.05 13.42
C PRO A 70 -2.33 -12.25 13.65
N GLY A 71 -2.31 -10.97 13.27
CA GLY A 71 -3.36 -9.98 13.54
C GLY A 71 -3.17 -9.19 14.84
N GLU A 72 -2.13 -9.49 15.63
CA GLU A 72 -1.78 -8.78 16.87
C GLU A 72 -0.26 -8.55 16.98
N ARG A 73 0.54 -8.91 15.95
CA ARG A 73 2.00 -8.83 15.98
C ARG A 73 2.50 -7.40 15.78
N ALA A 74 3.56 -7.06 16.51
CA ALA A 74 4.47 -5.98 16.14
C ALA A 74 5.48 -6.51 15.11
N LEU A 75 5.59 -5.85 13.97
CA LEU A 75 6.44 -6.23 12.85
C LEU A 75 7.49 -5.15 12.59
N ARG A 76 8.60 -5.56 11.97
CA ARG A 76 9.53 -4.65 11.31
C ARG A 76 9.51 -4.86 9.82
N LEU A 77 9.45 -3.76 9.07
CA LEU A 77 9.63 -3.69 7.63
C LEU A 77 11.02 -3.14 7.33
N VAL A 78 11.83 -3.96 6.68
CA VAL A 78 13.13 -3.58 6.12
C VAL A 78 12.95 -3.33 4.63
N VAL A 79 13.28 -2.13 4.18
CA VAL A 79 13.41 -1.80 2.77
C VAL A 79 14.89 -1.57 2.50
N ALA A 80 15.42 -2.17 1.45
CA ALA A 80 16.83 -2.06 1.10
C ALA A 80 17.06 -1.98 -0.41
N VAL A 81 18.17 -1.33 -0.76
CA VAL A 81 18.79 -1.40 -2.08
C VAL A 81 20.13 -2.08 -1.89
N LEU A 82 20.39 -3.11 -2.70
CA LEU A 82 21.59 -3.90 -2.67
C LEU A 82 22.29 -3.82 -4.02
N ASP A 83 23.59 -4.08 -4.05
CA ASP A 83 24.29 -4.43 -5.27
C ASP A 83 23.75 -5.78 -5.79
N ALA A 84 23.42 -5.85 -7.08
CA ALA A 84 22.80 -7.04 -7.66
C ALA A 84 23.79 -8.20 -7.88
N ASP A 85 25.09 -7.92 -7.93
CA ASP A 85 26.12 -8.94 -8.19
C ASP A 85 26.57 -9.62 -6.90
N ASP A 86 26.81 -8.86 -5.83
CA ASP A 86 27.37 -9.39 -4.57
C ASP A 86 26.45 -9.26 -3.34
N ALA A 87 25.25 -8.71 -3.52
CA ALA A 87 24.26 -8.46 -2.46
C ALA A 87 24.75 -7.52 -1.35
N GLN A 88 25.76 -6.67 -1.59
CA GLN A 88 26.16 -5.63 -0.64
C GLN A 88 24.97 -4.69 -0.38
N VAL A 89 24.59 -4.50 0.88
CA VAL A 89 23.56 -3.51 1.25
C VAL A 89 24.10 -2.11 1.03
N LEU A 90 23.51 -1.38 0.08
CA LEU A 90 23.94 -0.04 -0.31
C LEU A 90 23.15 1.07 0.39
N SER A 91 21.86 0.83 0.63
CA SER A 91 21.03 1.74 1.42
C SER A 91 19.85 1.01 2.04
N SER A 92 19.37 1.45 3.20
CA SER A 92 18.22 0.81 3.85
C SER A 92 17.34 1.77 4.66
N LYS A 93 16.13 1.31 4.96
CA LYS A 93 15.20 1.91 5.91
C LYS A 93 14.50 0.80 6.68
N VAL A 94 14.42 0.97 8.00
CA VAL A 94 13.63 0.12 8.87
C VAL A 94 12.46 0.94 9.40
N SER A 95 11.27 0.36 9.32
CA SER A 95 10.02 0.92 9.82
C SER A 95 9.30 -0.12 10.68
N GLU A 96 8.46 0.33 11.59
CA GLU A 96 7.61 -0.52 12.43
C GLU A 96 6.21 -0.60 11.82
N LEU A 97 5.57 -1.76 11.90
CA LEU A 97 4.18 -1.98 11.53
C LEU A 97 3.51 -2.75 12.66
N ASP A 98 2.36 -2.29 13.14
CA ASP A 98 1.61 -2.95 14.20
C ASP A 98 0.32 -3.56 13.63
N GLU A 99 0.15 -4.86 13.81
CA GLU A 99 -1.08 -5.55 13.45
C GLU A 99 -2.17 -5.36 14.52
N ASP A 100 -3.40 -5.20 14.04
CA ASP A 100 -4.60 -5.10 14.86
C ASP A 100 -5.83 -5.59 14.07
N ALA A 101 -7.04 -5.29 14.58
CA ALA A 101 -8.29 -5.66 13.90
C ALA A 101 -8.46 -5.00 12.51
N GLY A 102 -7.80 -3.87 12.27
CA GLY A 102 -7.82 -3.11 11.03
C GLY A 102 -6.67 -3.43 10.09
N PHE A 103 -5.52 -3.93 10.57
CA PHE A 103 -4.34 -4.25 9.77
C PHE A 103 -3.73 -5.62 10.10
N ALA A 104 -3.45 -6.41 9.08
CA ALA A 104 -2.67 -7.63 9.19
C ALA A 104 -1.86 -7.88 7.91
N LEU A 105 -0.61 -8.31 8.06
CA LEU A 105 0.27 -8.62 6.95
C LEU A 105 0.37 -10.13 6.73
N GLY A 106 -0.10 -10.55 5.56
CA GLY A 106 0.00 -11.94 5.12
C GLY A 106 1.22 -12.17 4.22
N GLU A 107 1.48 -13.43 3.92
CA GLU A 107 2.43 -13.83 2.87
C GLU A 107 2.07 -13.16 1.55
N GLY A 108 3.06 -12.62 0.84
CA GLY A 108 2.85 -11.86 -0.40
C GLY A 108 2.21 -10.48 -0.20
N GLY A 109 2.09 -10.00 1.04
CA GLY A 109 1.57 -8.67 1.38
C GLY A 109 2.54 -7.52 1.08
N LEU A 110 3.72 -7.78 0.53
CA LEU A 110 4.67 -6.76 0.07
C LEU A 110 4.79 -6.82 -1.46
N LEU A 111 4.80 -5.65 -2.10
CA LEU A 111 5.03 -5.51 -3.53
C LEU A 111 6.04 -4.39 -3.79
N LEU A 112 6.84 -4.56 -4.84
CA LEU A 112 7.77 -3.53 -5.31
C LEU A 112 7.19 -2.82 -6.54
N ASP A 113 6.91 -1.54 -6.39
CA ASP A 113 6.50 -0.67 -7.50
C ASP A 113 7.74 -0.03 -8.13
N THR A 114 8.02 -0.40 -9.38
CA THR A 114 9.18 0.07 -10.15
C THR A 114 8.77 0.94 -11.33
N ALA A 115 7.60 1.59 -11.25
CA ALA A 115 7.18 2.57 -12.23
C ALA A 115 8.19 3.74 -12.36
N ARG A 116 8.05 4.52 -13.42
CA ARG A 116 9.01 5.59 -13.79
C ARG A 116 8.83 6.83 -12.90
N TYR A 117 9.24 6.73 -11.64
CA TYR A 117 9.23 7.84 -10.68
C TYR A 117 10.51 8.67 -10.77
N ASP A 118 10.75 9.30 -11.93
CA ASP A 118 11.85 10.26 -12.13
C ASP A 118 11.54 11.58 -11.41
N LEU A 119 11.59 11.58 -10.08
CA LEU A 119 11.18 12.72 -9.25
C LEU A 119 12.21 13.85 -9.26
N VAL A 120 13.49 13.51 -9.41
CA VAL A 120 14.60 14.46 -9.51
C VAL A 120 15.52 14.03 -10.64
N PRO A 121 16.18 14.95 -11.36
CA PRO A 121 17.11 14.55 -12.43
C PRO A 121 18.22 13.63 -11.90
N GLY A 122 18.39 12.47 -12.51
CA GLY A 122 19.43 11.50 -12.18
C GLY A 122 19.00 10.42 -11.18
N ASP A 123 18.10 10.73 -10.25
CA ASP A 123 17.63 9.76 -9.26
C ASP A 123 16.15 9.41 -9.46
N ARG A 124 15.90 8.10 -9.59
CA ARG A 124 14.56 7.54 -9.70
C ARG A 124 14.11 7.01 -8.34
N ALA A 125 12.89 7.30 -7.93
CA ALA A 125 12.29 6.68 -6.77
C ALA A 125 11.75 5.27 -7.11
N PHE A 126 11.61 4.42 -6.10
CA PHE A 126 10.86 3.17 -6.20
C PHE A 126 9.84 3.10 -5.06
N GLY A 127 8.78 2.32 -5.26
CA GLY A 127 7.72 2.15 -4.28
C GLY A 127 7.77 0.80 -3.58
N VAL A 128 7.37 0.80 -2.31
CA VAL A 128 6.96 -0.41 -1.60
C VAL A 128 5.48 -0.26 -1.29
N VAL A 129 4.69 -1.27 -1.67
CA VAL A 129 3.27 -1.36 -1.32
C VAL A 129 3.09 -2.42 -0.25
N VAL A 130 2.50 -2.02 0.87
CA VAL A 130 2.08 -2.90 1.95
C VAL A 130 0.58 -3.16 1.80
N ARG A 131 0.25 -4.38 1.42
CA ARG A 131 -1.13 -4.84 1.25
C ARG A 131 -1.65 -5.40 2.56
N ASN A 132 -2.74 -4.80 3.02
CA ASN A 132 -3.48 -5.27 4.17
C ASN A 132 -4.28 -6.53 3.81
N THR A 133 -4.14 -7.56 4.64
CA THR A 133 -4.86 -8.84 4.54
C THR A 133 -5.83 -9.07 5.69
N ALA A 134 -5.99 -8.09 6.58
CA ALA A 134 -7.01 -8.16 7.62
C ALA A 134 -8.39 -8.35 6.99
N ARG A 135 -9.24 -9.14 7.66
CA ARG A 135 -10.64 -9.30 7.24
C ARG A 135 -11.43 -8.00 7.33
N GLY A 136 -10.95 -7.06 8.15
CA GLY A 136 -11.65 -5.83 8.49
C GLY A 136 -12.84 -6.08 9.43
N PRO A 137 -13.48 -4.99 9.89
CA PRO A 137 -14.68 -5.08 10.70
C PRO A 137 -15.86 -5.56 9.85
N SER A 138 -16.88 -6.16 10.48
CA SER A 138 -18.08 -6.64 9.79
C SER A 138 -18.91 -5.54 9.14
N CYS A 139 -18.85 -4.32 9.68
CA CYS A 139 -19.60 -3.16 9.19
C CYS A 139 -18.69 -1.92 9.18
N PRO A 140 -17.75 -1.84 8.22
CA PRO A 140 -16.86 -0.69 8.11
C PRO A 140 -17.61 0.53 7.57
N ASP A 141 -17.21 1.70 8.05
CA ASP A 141 -17.52 2.96 7.36
C ASP A 141 -16.49 3.29 6.29
N ARG A 142 -15.23 2.87 6.50
CA ARG A 142 -14.10 3.12 5.61
C ARG A 142 -13.12 1.96 5.65
N ARG A 143 -12.36 1.81 4.58
CA ARG A 143 -11.24 0.89 4.43
C ARG A 143 -10.16 1.57 3.60
N TYR A 144 -8.93 1.48 4.07
CA TYR A 144 -7.73 1.89 3.36
C TYR A 144 -6.88 0.66 3.11
N ASN A 145 -6.32 0.52 1.92
CA ASN A 145 -5.48 -0.62 1.57
C ASN A 145 -4.40 -0.22 0.56
N ASP A 146 -3.45 -1.13 0.36
CA ASP A 146 -2.29 -0.94 -0.51
C ASP A 146 -1.55 0.36 -0.14
N ALA A 147 -1.02 0.41 1.09
CA ALA A 147 -0.24 1.53 1.58
C ALA A 147 1.07 1.63 0.78
N LEU A 148 1.23 2.72 0.02
CA LEU A 148 2.39 2.99 -0.82
C LEU A 148 3.32 3.96 -0.09
N THR A 149 4.60 3.58 -0.04
CA THR A 149 5.69 4.52 0.25
C THR A 149 6.64 4.58 -0.95
N LEU A 150 6.89 5.78 -1.48
CA LEU A 150 7.98 6.00 -2.44
C LEU A 150 9.26 6.40 -1.71
N TYR A 151 10.36 5.73 -2.04
CA TYR A 151 11.68 5.94 -1.48
C TYR A 151 12.64 6.52 -2.51
N LEU A 152 13.44 7.50 -2.08
CA LEU A 152 14.66 7.94 -2.76
C LEU A 152 15.88 7.46 -1.97
N ARG A 153 16.95 7.12 -2.67
CA ARG A 153 18.25 6.87 -2.04
C ARG A 153 18.84 8.20 -1.57
N ASP A 154 19.37 8.21 -0.35
CA ASP A 154 20.07 9.34 0.25
C ASP A 154 21.31 8.80 0.96
N GLY A 155 22.39 8.61 0.21
CA GLY A 155 23.58 7.90 0.68
C GLY A 155 23.28 6.45 1.04
N ASP A 156 23.51 6.10 2.31
CA ASP A 156 23.24 4.79 2.91
C ASP A 156 21.81 4.66 3.49
N ALA A 157 21.01 5.73 3.44
CA ALA A 157 19.64 5.75 3.88
C ALA A 157 18.65 5.71 2.71
N LEU A 158 17.42 5.26 3.00
CA LEU A 158 16.27 5.48 2.12
C LEU A 158 15.34 6.52 2.74
N ARG A 159 15.12 7.60 1.99
CA ARG A 159 14.23 8.70 2.39
C ARG A 159 12.83 8.48 1.81
N PRO A 160 11.80 8.29 2.65
CA PRO A 160 10.42 8.28 2.18
C PRO A 160 10.05 9.69 1.71
N VAL A 161 9.43 9.80 0.55
CA VAL A 161 9.01 11.10 -0.03
C VAL A 161 7.52 11.17 -0.31
N VAL A 162 6.87 10.04 -0.58
CA VAL A 162 5.40 9.94 -0.72
C VAL A 162 4.93 8.84 0.21
N GLU A 163 3.89 9.10 0.99
CA GLU A 163 3.18 8.11 1.80
C GLU A 163 1.68 8.29 1.59
N THR A 164 1.01 7.26 1.07
CA THR A 164 -0.43 7.28 0.78
C THR A 164 -1.00 5.86 0.70
N HIS A 165 -2.30 5.73 0.46
CA HIS A 165 -2.93 4.45 0.11
C HIS A 165 -3.29 4.46 -1.38
N LEU A 166 -3.30 3.29 -2.01
CA LEU A 166 -3.67 3.16 -3.42
C LEU A 166 -5.10 2.67 -3.62
N ASP A 167 -5.72 2.17 -2.57
CA ASP A 167 -7.05 1.60 -2.62
C ASP A 167 -7.86 2.07 -1.42
N PHE A 168 -8.98 2.72 -1.71
CA PHE A 168 -9.87 3.26 -0.71
C PHE A 168 -11.26 2.68 -0.95
N TRP A 169 -11.96 2.33 0.12
CA TRP A 169 -13.40 2.10 0.09
C TRP A 169 -14.10 2.86 1.22
N ALA A 170 -15.28 3.40 0.97
CA ALA A 170 -16.10 4.07 1.97
C ALA A 170 -17.60 3.89 1.75
N ARG A 171 -18.34 3.91 2.85
CA ARG A 171 -19.79 4.11 2.85
C ARG A 171 -20.09 5.61 2.74
N VAL A 172 -20.89 5.96 1.75
CA VAL A 172 -21.31 7.35 1.47
C VAL A 172 -22.67 7.65 2.10
N ALA A 173 -23.61 6.70 2.05
CA ALA A 173 -24.94 6.82 2.65
C ALA A 173 -25.49 5.46 3.08
N GLY A 174 -26.53 5.48 3.91
CA GLY A 174 -27.12 4.29 4.52
C GLY A 174 -26.48 3.92 5.86
N GLU A 175 -27.17 3.13 6.67
CA GLU A 175 -26.71 2.72 8.00
C GLU A 175 -25.86 1.44 7.92
N PRO A 176 -24.66 1.41 8.51
CA PRO A 176 -23.86 0.19 8.60
C PRO A 176 -24.63 -0.93 9.32
N CYS A 177 -24.41 -2.18 8.92
CA CYS A 177 -25.12 -3.35 9.44
C CYS A 177 -26.66 -3.32 9.30
N SER A 178 -27.25 -2.44 8.49
CA SER A 178 -28.69 -2.43 8.34
C SER A 178 -29.16 -3.39 7.25
N TRP A 179 -29.96 -4.39 7.64
CA TRP A 179 -30.57 -5.38 6.74
C TRP A 179 -32.08 -5.19 6.60
N ALA A 180 -32.60 -4.07 7.10
CA ALA A 180 -34.02 -3.75 6.96
C ALA A 180 -34.37 -3.59 5.47
N ARG A 181 -35.50 -4.15 5.05
CA ARG A 181 -35.96 -4.05 3.65
C ARG A 181 -36.06 -2.60 3.21
N ASP A 182 -35.81 -2.39 1.92
CA ASP A 182 -35.92 -1.10 1.23
C ASP A 182 -34.92 -0.03 1.72
N GLN A 183 -33.93 -0.41 2.52
CA GLN A 183 -32.85 0.51 2.89
C GLN A 183 -31.81 0.65 1.78
N LEU A 184 -31.50 1.90 1.45
CA LEU A 184 -30.45 2.28 0.52
C LEU A 184 -29.08 2.26 1.21
N LEU A 185 -28.13 1.58 0.59
CA LEU A 185 -26.72 1.65 0.90
C LEU A 185 -25.97 2.21 -0.31
N VAL A 186 -25.16 3.25 -0.08
CA VAL A 186 -24.30 3.84 -1.12
C VAL A 186 -22.86 3.70 -0.68
N THR A 187 -22.02 3.13 -1.53
CA THR A 187 -20.59 2.96 -1.29
C THR A 187 -19.77 3.47 -2.46
N GLU A 188 -18.55 3.87 -2.18
CA GLU A 188 -17.56 4.25 -3.19
C GLU A 188 -16.25 3.52 -2.95
N GLU A 189 -15.62 3.11 -4.04
CA GLU A 189 -14.28 2.54 -4.08
C GLU A 189 -13.44 3.33 -5.07
N ALA A 190 -12.20 3.66 -4.69
CA ALA A 190 -11.30 4.47 -5.48
C ALA A 190 -9.92 3.80 -5.56
N ALA A 191 -9.52 3.46 -6.78
CA ALA A 191 -8.20 2.96 -7.09
C ALA A 191 -7.31 4.10 -7.62
N PHE A 192 -6.19 4.35 -6.95
CA PHE A 192 -5.26 5.42 -7.29
C PHE A 192 -4.11 4.92 -8.14
N THR A 193 -3.70 5.77 -9.08
CA THR A 193 -2.48 5.60 -9.87
C THR A 193 -1.68 6.89 -9.87
N LEU A 194 -0.36 6.78 -9.81
CA LEU A 194 0.55 7.91 -9.77
C LEU A 194 1.28 8.04 -11.12
N ALA A 195 1.50 9.27 -11.56
CA ALA A 195 2.32 9.59 -12.71
C ALA A 195 3.14 10.85 -12.46
N VAL A 196 4.39 10.86 -12.92
CA VAL A 196 5.25 12.04 -12.85
C VAL A 196 4.84 13.07 -13.90
N LEU A 197 4.76 14.34 -13.50
CA LEU A 197 4.49 15.48 -14.37
C LEU A 197 5.79 16.21 -14.76
N PRO A 198 5.80 16.95 -15.88
CA PRO A 198 6.97 17.73 -16.30
C PRO A 198 7.19 19.01 -15.48
N THR A 199 6.21 19.43 -14.69
CA THR A 199 6.34 20.57 -13.77
C THR A 199 7.10 20.14 -12.52
N ALA A 200 7.78 21.08 -11.84
CA ALA A 200 8.54 20.77 -10.64
C ALA A 200 8.40 21.89 -9.60
N ARG A 201 8.52 21.51 -8.31
CA ARG A 201 8.52 22.40 -7.16
C ARG A 201 9.57 21.94 -6.17
N HIS A 202 10.33 22.89 -5.62
CA HIS A 202 11.41 22.60 -4.66
C HIS A 202 12.40 21.54 -5.17
N GLY A 203 12.68 21.54 -6.48
CA GLY A 203 13.63 20.60 -7.12
C GLY A 203 13.08 19.21 -7.44
N MET A 204 11.82 18.93 -7.10
CA MET A 204 11.15 17.65 -7.37
C MET A 204 10.00 17.83 -8.37
N ALA A 205 9.79 16.87 -9.26
CA ALA A 205 8.69 16.83 -10.20
C ALA A 205 7.33 16.78 -9.48
N ASP A 206 6.29 17.42 -10.01
CA ASP A 206 4.95 17.27 -9.47
C ASP A 206 4.41 15.87 -9.80
N LEU A 207 3.54 15.35 -8.94
CA LEU A 207 2.89 14.06 -9.15
C LEU A 207 1.42 14.26 -9.52
N ARG A 208 0.96 13.58 -10.56
CA ARG A 208 -0.45 13.43 -10.87
C ARG A 208 -0.97 12.16 -10.24
N VAL A 209 -1.98 12.30 -9.39
CA VAL A 209 -2.75 11.18 -8.86
C VAL A 209 -4.05 11.10 -9.63
N GLN A 210 -4.32 9.97 -10.25
CA GLN A 210 -5.59 9.67 -10.89
C GLN A 210 -6.35 8.67 -10.02
N ALA A 211 -7.60 8.98 -9.72
CA ALA A 211 -8.53 8.10 -9.03
C ALA A 211 -9.55 7.56 -10.04
N ASP A 212 -9.62 6.24 -10.19
CA ASP A 212 -10.73 5.57 -10.86
C ASP A 212 -11.74 5.15 -9.79
N VAL A 213 -12.89 5.83 -9.76
CA VAL A 213 -13.90 5.71 -8.70
C VAL A 213 -15.10 4.92 -9.20
N VAL A 214 -15.52 3.93 -8.44
CA VAL A 214 -16.75 3.16 -8.63
C VAL A 214 -17.69 3.48 -7.49
N ARG A 215 -18.91 3.91 -7.83
CA ARG A 215 -20.00 4.09 -6.87
C ARG A 215 -21.03 3.00 -7.06
N LEU A 216 -21.43 2.36 -5.96
CA LEU A 216 -22.44 1.32 -5.93
C LEU A 216 -23.61 1.77 -5.06
N GLU A 217 -24.82 1.67 -5.59
CA GLU A 217 -26.06 1.90 -4.87
C GLU A 217 -26.84 0.59 -4.85
N SER A 218 -27.09 0.08 -3.64
CA SER A 218 -27.81 -1.17 -3.42
C SER A 218 -28.99 -0.93 -2.47
N VAL A 219 -30.07 -1.68 -2.67
CA VAL A 219 -31.26 -1.61 -1.83
C VAL A 219 -31.51 -2.97 -1.19
N ALA A 220 -31.61 -2.99 0.14
CA ALA A 220 -31.79 -4.23 0.89
C ALA A 220 -33.09 -4.96 0.48
N GLY A 221 -32.95 -6.20 0.01
CA GLY A 221 -34.07 -7.02 -0.48
C GLY A 221 -34.41 -6.82 -1.96
N SER A 222 -33.64 -6.00 -2.68
CA SER A 222 -33.66 -5.87 -4.14
C SER A 222 -32.47 -6.60 -4.75
N ASP A 223 -32.66 -7.16 -5.95
CA ASP A 223 -31.57 -7.70 -6.78
C ASP A 223 -31.02 -6.64 -7.77
N LEU A 224 -31.53 -5.40 -7.69
CA LEU A 224 -31.13 -4.30 -8.56
C LEU A 224 -30.10 -3.42 -7.85
N ASP A 225 -28.85 -3.56 -8.27
CA ASP A 225 -27.77 -2.64 -7.92
C ASP A 225 -27.50 -1.67 -9.08
N THR A 226 -27.28 -0.40 -8.76
CA THR A 226 -26.85 0.61 -9.73
C THR A 226 -25.38 0.93 -9.52
N GLN A 227 -24.60 0.87 -10.59
CA GLN A 227 -23.17 1.18 -10.55
C GLN A 227 -22.86 2.36 -11.47
N THR A 228 -22.14 3.36 -10.96
CA THR A 228 -21.58 4.45 -11.77
C THR A 228 -20.07 4.52 -11.61
N ARG A 229 -19.40 5.10 -12.61
CA ARG A 229 -17.94 5.24 -12.63
C ARG A 229 -17.58 6.67 -12.95
N ARG A 230 -16.57 7.19 -12.24
CA ARG A 230 -15.97 8.49 -12.57
C ARG A 230 -14.46 8.40 -12.44
N ARG A 231 -13.79 9.36 -13.06
CA ARG A 231 -12.34 9.52 -12.96
C ARG A 231 -12.04 10.92 -12.45
N GLU A 232 -11.21 11.00 -11.43
CA GLU A 232 -10.75 12.26 -10.88
C GLU A 232 -9.23 12.34 -10.95
N THR A 233 -8.71 13.57 -10.89
CA THR A 233 -7.27 13.81 -10.95
C THR A 233 -6.90 14.95 -10.03
N ARG A 234 -5.78 14.79 -9.33
CA ARG A 234 -5.16 15.80 -8.49
C ARG A 234 -3.67 15.88 -8.76
N THR A 235 -3.10 17.05 -8.52
CA THR A 235 -1.66 17.25 -8.55
C THR A 235 -1.18 17.39 -7.11
N VAL A 236 -0.26 16.50 -6.72
CA VAL A 236 0.44 16.55 -5.45
C VAL A 236 1.82 17.14 -5.70
N ARG A 237 2.25 18.01 -4.78
CA ARG A 237 3.49 18.79 -4.93
C ARG A 237 4.42 18.52 -3.75
N TYR A 238 5.70 18.58 -4.02
CA TYR A 238 6.74 18.49 -3.01
C TYR A 238 6.85 19.81 -2.23
N ASP A 239 6.83 19.76 -0.90
CA ASP A 239 6.89 20.93 -0.02
C ASP A 239 8.32 21.34 0.38
N GLY A 240 9.34 20.58 -0.06
CA GLY A 240 10.73 20.71 0.35
C GLY A 240 11.21 19.59 1.30
N HIS A 241 10.28 18.81 1.86
CA HIS A 241 10.55 17.66 2.71
C HIS A 241 9.86 16.40 2.17
N ARG A 242 8.55 16.47 1.89
CA ARG A 242 7.71 15.37 1.38
C ARG A 242 6.65 15.89 0.40
N TYR A 243 5.96 14.97 -0.28
CA TYR A 243 4.78 15.31 -1.06
C TYR A 243 3.57 15.48 -0.12
N ASP A 244 2.80 16.56 -0.31
CA ASP A 244 1.59 16.84 0.46
C ASP A 244 0.43 15.90 0.04
N THR A 245 0.35 14.73 0.68
CA THR A 245 -0.70 13.74 0.42
C THR A 245 -1.98 13.98 1.22
N GLY A 246 -2.06 15.08 2.00
CA GLY A 246 -3.29 15.45 2.73
C GLY A 246 -4.50 15.63 1.82
N VAL A 247 -4.26 16.12 0.59
CA VAL A 247 -5.27 16.22 -0.47
C VAL A 247 -5.83 14.87 -0.96
N LEU A 248 -5.24 13.75 -0.53
CA LEU A 248 -5.63 12.39 -0.91
C LEU A 248 -6.36 11.65 0.23
N GLU A 249 -6.24 12.10 1.48
CA GLU A 249 -6.71 11.38 2.69
C GLU A 249 -8.22 11.10 2.67
N ASN A 250 -8.98 11.93 1.98
CA ASN A 250 -10.43 11.78 1.90
C ASN A 250 -10.91 10.84 0.78
N GLY A 251 -10.03 10.35 -0.11
CA GLY A 251 -10.30 9.31 -1.12
C GLY A 251 -11.32 9.64 -2.23
N PHE A 252 -12.41 10.35 -1.88
CA PHE A 252 -13.70 10.33 -2.59
C PHE A 252 -14.41 11.69 -2.62
N PHE A 253 -14.19 12.52 -1.59
CA PHE A 253 -15.07 13.64 -1.27
C PHE A 253 -14.59 14.95 -1.89
N TRP A 254 -14.82 15.11 -3.19
CA TRP A 254 -14.68 16.42 -3.83
C TRP A 254 -15.96 16.93 -4.48
N HIS A 255 -17.12 16.42 -4.06
CA HIS A 255 -18.43 17.06 -4.24
C HIS A 255 -19.22 17.06 -2.92
N HIS A 256 -18.81 17.93 -2.01
CA HIS A 256 -19.75 18.65 -1.15
C HIS A 256 -19.35 20.11 -1.20
N ASP A 257 -19.93 20.88 -2.13
CA ASP A 257 -20.30 22.22 -1.71
C ASP A 257 -21.39 22.01 -0.65
N PRO A 258 -21.23 22.51 0.58
CA PRO A 258 -22.35 22.59 1.48
C PRO A 258 -23.32 23.61 0.87
N GLU A 259 -24.49 23.16 0.42
CA GLU A 259 -25.64 24.01 0.62
C GLU A 259 -25.78 24.17 2.14
N ASP A 260 -25.34 25.33 2.63
CA ASP A 260 -25.69 25.88 3.94
C ASP A 260 -27.23 25.77 4.13
N PRO A 261 -27.71 25.23 5.25
CA PRO A 261 -28.92 25.73 5.88
C PRO A 261 -28.65 26.99 6.72
#